data_AF-A0A7J4Q4F2-F1
#
_entry.id   AF-A0A7J4Q4F2-F1
#
_cell.length_a   1.000
_cell.length_b   1.000
_cell.length_c   1.000
_cell.angle_alpha   90.00
_cell.angle_beta   90.00
_cell.angle_gamma   90.00
#
_symmetry.space_group_name_H-M   'P 1'
#
loop_
_entity.id
_entity.type
_entity.pdbx_description
1 polymer ?
#
loop_
_entity_poly.entity_id
_entity_poly.type
_entity_poly.pdbx_seq_one_letter_code
_entity_poly.pdbx_strand_id
1 'polypeptide(L)'
;MAEGLAKAMGYQADSAGTHPSGSIALHAVTVLEGRNISAEGMQPKSVNDFSAEGYDMVISMGCGVQCPDLSIDQDWGIEDPVGGPLSLYESTADEIQRRLNLL
;
A
#
# COMPACT_ATOMS: atom_id res chain seq x y z
N MET A 1 1.83 1.57 -3.52
CA MET A 1 1.59 0.59 -4.60
C MET A 1 0.29 -0.19 -4.39
N ALA A 2 0.07 -0.82 -3.23
CA ALA A 2 -1.17 -1.57 -2.95
C ALA A 2 -2.47 -0.80 -3.23
N GLU A 3 -2.60 0.43 -2.75
CA GLU A 3 -3.77 1.28 -3.03
C GLU A 3 -4.03 1.45 -4.54
N GLY A 4 -3.00 1.77 -5.32
CA GLY A 4 -3.13 1.94 -6.77
C GLY A 4 -3.49 0.64 -7.50
N LEU A 5 -2.85 -0.47 -7.14
CA LEU A 5 -3.13 -1.79 -7.72
C LEU A 5 -4.57 -2.24 -7.40
N ALA A 6 -5.02 -2.07 -6.16
CA ALA A 6 -6.38 -2.40 -5.76
C ALA A 6 -7.43 -1.54 -6.48
N LYS A 7 -7.19 -0.22 -6.60
CA LYS A 7 -8.04 0.69 -7.38
C LYS A 7 -8.15 0.25 -8.85
N ALA A 8 -7.03 -0.16 -9.46
CA ALA A 8 -7.02 -0.65 -10.84
C ALA A 8 -7.82 -1.94 -11.04
N MET A 9 -8.01 -2.74 -9.98
CA MET A 9 -8.85 -3.94 -9.98
C MET A 9 -10.34 -3.65 -9.69
N GLY A 10 -10.71 -2.39 -9.44
CA GLY A 10 -12.09 -1.97 -9.18
C GLY A 10 -12.46 -1.86 -7.69
N TYR A 11 -11.50 -2.00 -6.78
CA TYR A 11 -11.73 -1.79 -5.35
C TYR A 11 -11.74 -0.29 -4.99
N GLN A 12 -12.47 0.05 -3.92
CA GLN A 12 -12.24 1.30 -3.18
C GLN A 12 -11.12 1.03 -2.18
N ALA A 13 -10.02 1.76 -2.28
CA ALA A 13 -8.84 1.52 -1.46
C ALA A 13 -8.18 2.82 -1.00
N ASP A 14 -7.57 2.76 0.18
CA ASP A 14 -6.73 3.80 0.75
C ASP A 14 -5.50 3.17 1.39
N SER A 15 -4.48 4.00 1.63
CA SER A 15 -3.28 3.59 2.35
C SER A 15 -2.89 4.61 3.42
N ALA A 16 -2.21 4.12 4.46
CA ALA A 16 -1.62 4.92 5.51
C ALA A 16 -0.36 4.22 6.04
N GLY A 17 0.54 4.98 6.66
CA GLY A 17 1.78 4.46 7.25
C GLY A 17 2.06 5.04 8.63
N THR A 18 2.87 4.34 9.42
CA THR A 18 3.31 4.78 10.76
C THR A 18 4.27 5.96 10.69
N HIS A 19 5.09 6.01 9.65
CA HIS A 19 6.06 7.09 9.39
C HIS A 19 5.88 7.60 7.95
N PRO A 20 4.84 8.39 7.67
CA PRO A 20 4.61 8.88 6.31
C PRO A 20 5.74 9.80 5.84
N SER A 21 6.24 9.55 4.63
CA SER A 21 7.21 10.42 3.96
C SER A 21 6.56 11.74 3.51
N GLY A 22 7.36 12.74 3.14
CA GLY A 22 6.87 14.00 2.56
C GLY A 22 6.34 13.87 1.12
N SER A 23 6.66 12.78 0.42
CA SER A 23 6.20 12.50 -0.94
C SER A 23 6.15 11.00 -1.23
N ILE A 24 5.42 10.62 -2.28
CA ILE A 24 5.42 9.25 -2.80
C ILE A 24 6.83 8.91 -3.32
N ALA A 25 7.33 7.72 -3.01
CA ALA A 25 8.58 7.22 -3.56
C ALA A 25 8.54 7.20 -5.10
N LEU A 26 9.55 7.80 -5.74
CA LEU A 26 9.62 7.90 -7.20
C LEU A 26 9.53 6.54 -7.89
N HIS A 27 10.20 5.52 -7.36
CA HIS A 27 10.13 4.15 -7.91
C HIS A 27 8.73 3.54 -7.79
N ALA A 28 7.97 3.83 -6.73
CA ALA A 28 6.58 3.38 -6.63
C ALA A 28 5.69 4.04 -7.70
N VAL A 29 5.92 5.32 -8.01
CA VAL A 29 5.25 6.02 -9.12
C VAL A 29 5.62 5.37 -10.46
N THR A 30 6.92 5.16 -10.71
CA THR A 30 7.41 4.51 -11.94
C THR A 30 6.76 3.13 -12.15
N VAL A 31 6.64 2.31 -11.10
CA VAL A 31 6.02 0.98 -11.21
C VAL A 31 4.52 1.08 -11.51
N LEU A 32 3.78 1.98 -10.86
CA LEU A 32 2.35 2.16 -11.10
C LEU A 32 2.08 2.70 -12.51
N GLU A 33 2.78 3.77 -12.91
CA GLU A 33 2.62 4.38 -14.23
C GLU A 33 3.02 3.41 -15.35
N GLY A 34 4.08 2.61 -15.15
CA GLY A 34 4.48 1.54 -16.07
C GLY A 34 3.40 0.46 -16.26
N ARG A 35 2.44 0.36 -15.35
CA ARG A 35 1.25 -0.52 -15.43
C ARG A 35 -0.01 0.23 -15.87
N ASN A 36 0.10 1.47 -16.34
CA ASN A 36 -1.02 2.38 -16.67
C ASN A 36 -1.92 2.71 -15.47
N ILE A 37 -1.36 2.75 -14.26
CA ILE A 37 -2.07 3.10 -13.03
C ILE A 37 -1.60 4.49 -12.60
N SER A 38 -2.52 5.46 -12.59
CA SER A 38 -2.20 6.81 -12.12
C SER A 38 -1.98 6.84 -10.61
N ALA A 39 -0.91 7.53 -10.18
CA ALA A 39 -0.66 7.87 -8.79
C ALA A 39 -1.22 9.26 -8.41
N GLU A 40 -1.92 9.92 -9.32
CA GLU A 40 -2.49 11.26 -9.08
C GLU A 40 -3.46 11.25 -7.91
N GLY A 41 -3.33 12.25 -7.03
CA GLY A 41 -4.15 12.38 -5.81
C GLY A 41 -3.76 11.42 -4.68
N MET A 42 -2.86 10.46 -4.91
CA MET A 42 -2.27 9.67 -3.84
C MET A 42 -1.27 10.53 -3.06
N GLN A 43 -1.17 10.31 -1.75
CA GLN A 43 -0.18 10.97 -0.91
C GLN A 43 0.09 10.13 0.34
N PRO A 44 1.29 10.20 0.93
CA PRO A 44 1.55 9.61 2.23
C PRO A 44 0.59 10.19 3.28
N LYS A 45 -0.11 9.30 3.99
CA LYS A 45 -1.04 9.63 5.08
C LYS A 45 -0.60 8.92 6.36
N SER A 46 -0.80 9.57 7.50
CA SER A 46 -0.50 8.98 8.80
C SER A 46 -1.53 7.93 9.17
N VAL A 47 -1.09 6.82 9.74
CA VAL A 47 -2.00 5.81 10.31
C VAL A 47 -2.77 6.34 11.53
N ASN A 48 -2.27 7.38 12.20
CA ASN A 48 -2.98 7.99 13.33
C ASN A 48 -4.26 8.74 12.89
N ASP A 49 -4.34 9.12 11.62
CA ASP A 49 -5.50 9.78 11.03
C ASP A 49 -6.45 8.78 10.35
N PHE A 50 -6.11 7.48 10.38
CA PHE A 50 -6.87 6.42 9.75
C PHE A 50 -7.89 5.81 10.73
N SER A 51 -9.10 5.55 10.23
CA SER A 51 -10.11 4.76 10.92
C SER A 51 -10.43 3.54 10.05
N ALA A 52 -10.53 2.37 10.69
CA ALA A 52 -11.01 1.16 10.03
C ALA A 52 -12.53 1.20 9.73
N GLU A 53 -13.25 2.14 10.33
CA GLU A 53 -14.69 2.28 10.10
C GLU A 53 -14.98 2.58 8.63
N GLY A 54 -15.83 1.74 8.02
CA GLY A 54 -16.21 1.86 6.60
C GLY A 54 -15.33 1.06 5.63
N TYR A 55 -14.31 0.34 6.12
CA TYR A 55 -13.55 -0.62 5.31
C TYR A 55 -14.01 -2.04 5.57
N ASP A 56 -14.18 -2.83 4.51
CA ASP A 56 -14.47 -4.27 4.61
C ASP A 56 -13.23 -5.08 5.04
N MET A 57 -12.04 -4.55 4.76
CA MET A 57 -10.76 -5.18 5.06
C MET A 57 -9.66 -4.16 5.35
N VAL A 58 -8.88 -4.40 6.40
CA VAL A 58 -7.66 -3.70 6.74
C VAL A 58 -6.48 -4.66 6.62
N ILE A 59 -5.56 -4.35 5.71
CA ILE A 59 -4.39 -5.21 5.43
C ILE A 59 -3.12 -4.51 5.88
N SER A 60 -2.40 -5.11 6.82
CA SER A 60 -1.04 -4.71 7.17
C SER A 60 -0.08 -5.21 6.10
N MET A 61 0.80 -4.33 5.63
CA MET A 61 1.87 -4.75 4.73
C MET A 61 3.01 -5.48 5.44
N GLY A 62 3.22 -5.34 6.76
CA GLY A 62 4.35 -5.99 7.45
C GLY A 62 5.18 -5.07 8.35
N CYS A 63 4.65 -3.90 8.68
CA CYS A 63 5.34 -2.88 9.46
C CYS A 63 5.43 -3.22 10.97
N GLY A 64 4.80 -4.30 11.43
CA GLY A 64 4.65 -4.55 12.87
C GLY A 64 3.91 -3.39 13.55
N VAL A 65 2.93 -2.80 12.84
CA VAL A 65 2.11 -1.69 13.32
C VAL A 65 1.45 -2.13 14.63
N GLN A 66 1.99 -1.69 15.76
CA GLN A 66 1.32 -1.79 17.05
C GLN A 66 0.43 -0.55 17.19
N CYS A 67 -0.67 -0.53 16.45
CA CYS A 67 -1.74 0.44 16.66
C CYS A 67 -2.85 -0.28 17.44
N PRO A 68 -3.02 0.01 18.75
CA PRO A 68 -3.96 -0.71 19.61
C PRO A 68 -5.41 -0.66 19.11
N ASP A 69 -5.76 0.42 18.41
CA ASP A 69 -7.12 0.71 17.97
C ASP A 69 -7.40 0.22 16.54
N LEU A 70 -6.42 -0.37 15.85
CA LEU A 70 -6.59 -0.84 14.49
C LEU A 70 -6.77 -2.36 14.42
N SER A 71 -7.98 -2.78 14.06
CA SER A 71 -8.24 -4.19 13.73
C SER A 71 -7.65 -4.50 12.35
N ILE A 72 -6.75 -5.48 12.29
CA ILE A 72 -6.09 -5.93 11.06
C ILE A 72 -6.68 -7.29 10.68
N ASP A 73 -7.22 -7.40 9.45
CA ASP A 73 -7.82 -8.64 8.93
C ASP A 73 -6.77 -9.58 8.33
N GLN A 74 -5.76 -9.02 7.66
CA GLN A 74 -4.63 -9.77 7.12
C GLN A 74 -3.32 -9.02 7.36
N ASP A 75 -2.27 -9.76 7.71
CA ASP A 75 -0.90 -9.25 7.70
C ASP A 75 -0.12 -9.95 6.58
N TRP A 76 0.29 -9.18 5.58
CA TRP A 76 0.98 -9.73 4.42
C TRP A 76 2.48 -9.92 4.63
N GLY A 77 3.08 -9.23 5.60
CA GLY A 77 4.50 -9.39 5.94
C GLY A 77 5.46 -9.08 4.77
N ILE A 78 5.03 -8.26 3.83
CA ILE A 78 5.80 -7.71 2.72
C ILE A 78 6.68 -6.56 3.24
N GLU A 79 7.99 -6.70 3.09
CA GLU A 79 8.95 -5.66 3.47
C GLU A 79 8.76 -4.38 2.64
N ASP A 80 8.98 -3.23 3.29
CA ASP A 80 8.89 -1.92 2.64
C ASP A 80 10.08 -1.74 1.67
N PRO A 81 9.84 -1.56 0.36
CA PRO A 81 10.91 -1.40 -0.63
C PRO A 81 11.58 0.00 -0.59
N VAL A 82 11.12 0.91 0.29
CA VAL A 82 11.66 2.27 0.38
C VAL A 82 13.19 2.30 0.54
N GLY A 83 13.85 3.13 -0.27
CA GLY A 83 15.31 3.24 -0.32
C GLY A 83 16.02 2.14 -1.13
N GLY A 84 15.30 1.09 -1.56
CA GLY A 84 15.81 0.03 -2.41
C GLY A 84 15.85 0.37 -3.91
N PRO A 85 16.41 -0.53 -4.74
CA PRO A 85 16.41 -0.39 -6.20
C PRO A 85 15.01 -0.60 -6.79
N LEU A 86 14.77 -0.08 -8.01
CA LEU A 86 13.49 -0.24 -8.73
C LEU A 86 13.00 -1.69 -8.81
N SER A 87 13.91 -2.66 -9.02
CA SER A 87 13.56 -4.09 -9.10
C SER A 87 12.92 -4.63 -7.82
N LEU A 88 13.23 -4.04 -6.66
CA LEU A 88 12.58 -4.40 -5.39
C LEU A 88 11.14 -3.87 -5.35
N TYR A 89 10.89 -2.67 -5.89
CA TYR A 89 9.52 -2.15 -6.00
C TYR A 89 8.68 -2.99 -6.97
N GLU A 90 9.28 -3.41 -8.09
CA GLU A 90 8.62 -4.28 -9.06
C GLU A 90 8.21 -5.61 -8.43
N SER A 91 9.14 -6.29 -7.72
CA SER A 91 8.83 -7.55 -7.05
C SER A 91 7.81 -7.39 -5.92
N THR A 92 7.89 -6.30 -5.14
CA THR A 92 6.89 -5.98 -4.12
C THR A 92 5.50 -5.75 -4.76
N ALA A 93 5.43 -5.02 -5.88
CA ALA A 93 4.17 -4.80 -6.60
C ALA A 93 3.58 -6.10 -7.15
N ASP A 94 4.41 -7.00 -7.66
CA ASP A 94 3.97 -8.32 -8.13
C ASP A 94 3.41 -9.18 -7.01
N GLU A 95 4.06 -9.19 -5.85
CA GLU A 95 3.57 -9.93 -4.69
C GLU A 95 2.25 -9.36 -4.17
N ILE A 96 2.13 -8.02 -4.10
CA ILE A 96 0.87 -7.35 -3.74
C ILE A 96 -0.24 -7.74 -4.73
N GLN A 97 0.02 -7.66 -6.04
CA GLN A 97 -0.96 -8.01 -7.06
C GLN A 97 -1.39 -9.48 -6.96
N ARG A 98 -0.43 -10.39 -6.73
CA ARG A 98 -0.69 -11.81 -6.55
C ARG A 98 -1.65 -12.05 -5.38
N ARG A 99 -1.47 -11.35 -4.26
CA ARG A 99 -2.35 -11.48 -3.08
C ARG A 99 -3.71 -10.84 -3.30
N LEU A 100 -3.78 -9.68 -3.94
CA LEU A 100 -5.05 -9.05 -4.31
C LEU A 100 -5.90 -9.95 -5.21
N ASN A 101 -5.29 -10.74 -6.09
CA ASN A 101 -5.99 -11.70 -6.95
C ASN A 101 -6.56 -12.92 -6.19
N LEU A 102 -6.20 -13.09 -4.92
CA LEU A 102 -6.68 -14.18 -4.05
C LEU A 102 -7.72 -13.71 -3.04
N LEU A 103 -8.03 -12.42 -3.02
CA LEU A 103 -9.16 -11.85 -2.28
C LEU A 103 -10.45 -12.10 -3.06
#